data_AF-A0A2N5FUT7-F1
#
_entry.id   AF-A0A2N5FUT7-F1
#
_cell.length_a   1.000
_cell.length_b   1.000
_cell.length_c   1.000
_cell.angle_alpha   90.00
_cell.angle_beta   90.00
_cell.angle_gamma   90.00
#
_symmetry.space_group_name_H-M   'P 1'
#
loop_
_entity.id
_entity.type
_entity.pdbx_description
1 polymer ?
#
loop_
_entity_poly.entity_id
_entity_poly.type
_entity_poly.pdbx_seq_one_letter_code
_entity_poly.pdbx_strand_id
1 'polypeptide(L)'
;MSKLFVSKIDNKSFTSEEGLIKHLLSNYSMVDTSEGESIEIYNELKEAFPFADISVTESSLPTYGNWLVKMDWKEYNADFCFYIGEHGEFDYYYMSYVNTKEAINSYMQFIEHSDEIIQKLKNTHSPESVEITQMYEGDMNSSSGISFEIQVKGEKYSNRYEFGDIDEFVNSFKGYFDTLFEGEPVTAGYGCDGYGEEMTIDGIPVRVILERANKVRIEILELKD
;
A
#
# COMPACT_ATOMS: atom_id res chain seq x y z
N MET A 1 1.03 29.86 -42.88
CA MET A 1 1.96 29.82 -41.72
C MET A 1 2.31 28.36 -41.49
N SER A 2 3.59 28.00 -41.45
CA SER A 2 4.01 26.66 -41.05
C SER A 2 3.75 26.51 -39.54
N LYS A 3 3.11 25.40 -39.14
CA LYS A 3 2.99 25.06 -37.72
C LYS A 3 4.40 24.74 -37.19
N LEU A 4 4.79 25.40 -36.11
CA LEU A 4 6.00 25.12 -35.36
C LEU A 4 5.65 24.23 -34.17
N PHE A 5 6.41 23.16 -34.00
CA PHE A 5 6.26 22.21 -32.90
C PHE A 5 7.35 22.49 -31.87
N VAL A 6 6.99 22.62 -30.59
CA VAL A 6 7.94 23.00 -29.54
C VAL A 6 7.95 21.94 -28.44
N SER A 7 9.14 21.41 -28.15
CA SER A 7 9.37 20.54 -26.99
C SER A 7 9.24 21.37 -25.71
N LYS A 8 8.35 20.99 -24.80
CA LYS A 8 8.21 21.67 -23.51
C LYS A 8 9.31 21.32 -22.50
N ILE A 9 10.11 20.27 -22.79
CA ILE A 9 11.17 19.79 -21.90
C ILE A 9 12.40 20.68 -22.01
N ASP A 10 12.80 21.03 -23.24
CA ASP A 10 14.02 21.78 -23.54
C ASP A 10 13.81 23.00 -24.46
N ASN A 11 12.55 23.36 -24.74
CA ASN A 11 12.14 24.52 -25.55
C ASN A 11 12.72 24.54 -26.98
N LYS A 12 13.16 23.38 -27.51
CA LYS A 12 13.59 23.28 -28.91
C LYS A 12 12.39 23.28 -29.85
N SER A 13 12.57 23.96 -30.98
CA SER A 13 11.54 24.16 -32.01
C SER A 13 11.84 23.32 -33.26
N PHE A 14 10.79 22.72 -33.82
CA PHE A 14 10.85 21.82 -34.98
C PHE A 14 9.85 22.26 -36.04
N THR A 15 10.22 22.06 -37.30
CA THR A 15 9.40 22.40 -38.47
C THR A 15 8.41 21.30 -38.85
N SER A 16 8.48 20.14 -38.20
CA SER A 16 7.55 19.02 -38.37
C SER A 16 7.32 18.29 -37.03
N GLU A 17 6.18 17.61 -36.94
CA GLU A 17 5.83 16.75 -35.81
C GLU A 17 6.81 15.57 -35.69
N GLU A 18 7.16 14.92 -36.81
CA GLU A 18 8.18 13.87 -36.86
C GLU A 18 9.55 14.32 -36.34
N GLY A 19 9.93 15.58 -36.61
CA GLY A 19 11.19 16.14 -36.10
C GLY A 19 11.19 16.30 -34.58
N LEU A 20 10.05 16.73 -34.01
CA LEU A 20 9.86 16.78 -32.56
C LEU A 20 9.87 15.37 -31.95
N ILE A 21 9.11 14.44 -32.52
CA ILE A 21 9.04 13.05 -32.05
C ILE A 21 10.44 12.41 -32.05
N LYS A 22 11.18 12.53 -33.15
CA LYS A 22 12.55 11.99 -33.25
C LYS A 22 13.47 12.57 -32.18
N HIS A 23 13.39 13.89 -31.96
CA HIS A 23 14.17 14.55 -30.90
C HIS A 23 13.82 14.06 -29.51
N LEU A 24 12.52 13.89 -29.22
CA LEU A 24 12.05 13.38 -27.94
C LEU A 24 12.53 11.95 -27.71
N LEU A 25 12.42 11.09 -28.72
CA LEU A 25 12.92 9.72 -28.66
C LEU A 25 14.44 9.67 -28.46
N SER A 26 15.21 10.47 -29.19
CA SER A 26 16.68 10.39 -29.13
C SER A 26 17.30 10.95 -27.84
N ASN A 27 16.61 11.84 -27.13
CA ASN A 27 17.19 12.58 -26.00
C ASN A 27 16.49 12.35 -24.66
N TYR A 28 15.23 11.92 -24.68
CA TYR A 28 14.40 11.80 -23.47
C TYR A 28 13.72 10.44 -23.34
N SER A 29 13.74 9.62 -24.40
CA SER A 29 13.30 8.25 -24.23
C SER A 29 14.46 7.42 -23.68
N MET A 30 14.24 6.86 -22.48
CA MET A 30 14.82 5.56 -22.14
C MET A 30 13.99 4.48 -22.87
N VAL A 31 13.83 4.59 -24.19
CA VAL A 31 13.30 3.47 -24.97
C VAL A 31 14.50 2.62 -25.31
N ASP A 32 14.64 1.59 -24.50
CA ASP A 32 15.43 0.41 -24.82
C ASP A 32 15.04 -0.05 -26.23
N THR A 33 16.02 -0.15 -27.13
CA THR A 33 15.83 -0.38 -28.57
C THR A 33 15.51 -1.84 -28.91
N SER A 34 14.86 -2.57 -28.00
CA SER A 34 14.50 -3.97 -28.19
C SER A 34 13.11 -4.04 -28.86
N GLU A 35 13.12 -4.22 -30.17
CA GLU A 35 11.95 -4.10 -31.05
C GLU A 35 10.79 -5.07 -30.70
N GLY A 36 9.55 -4.56 -30.74
CA GLY A 36 8.30 -5.34 -30.71
C GLY A 36 7.75 -5.58 -29.31
N GLU A 37 8.22 -6.62 -28.64
CA GLU A 37 7.60 -7.15 -27.41
C GLU A 37 7.71 -6.21 -26.20
N SER A 38 8.83 -5.50 -26.02
CA SER A 38 8.99 -4.54 -24.91
C SER A 38 7.98 -3.38 -24.99
N ILE A 39 7.66 -2.95 -26.21
CA ILE A 39 6.69 -1.90 -26.50
C ILE A 39 5.26 -2.41 -26.24
N GLU A 40 4.97 -3.65 -26.62
CA GLU A 40 3.67 -4.28 -26.34
C GLU A 40 3.45 -4.41 -24.82
N ILE A 41 4.44 -4.93 -24.09
CA ILE A 41 4.42 -5.02 -22.62
C ILE A 41 4.18 -3.64 -21.99
N TYR A 42 4.93 -2.63 -22.42
CA TYR A 42 4.76 -1.27 -21.94
C TYR A 42 3.34 -0.74 -22.19
N ASN A 43 2.83 -0.88 -23.42
CA ASN A 43 1.52 -0.35 -23.79
C ASN A 43 0.38 -1.01 -23.00
N GLU A 44 0.41 -2.35 -22.85
CA GLU A 44 -0.61 -3.08 -22.09
C GLU A 44 -0.61 -2.67 -20.61
N LEU A 45 0.57 -2.58 -19.99
CA LEU A 45 0.69 -2.14 -18.61
C LEU A 45 0.29 -0.67 -18.45
N LYS A 46 0.63 0.20 -19.41
CA LYS A 46 0.28 1.62 -19.37
C LYS A 46 -1.21 1.86 -19.61
N GLU A 47 -1.86 1.02 -20.40
CA GLU A 47 -3.32 1.02 -20.57
C GLU A 47 -4.02 0.61 -19.27
N ALA A 48 -3.55 -0.46 -18.61
CA ALA A 48 -4.09 -0.90 -17.33
C ALA A 48 -3.81 0.09 -16.19
N PHE A 49 -2.64 0.70 -16.20
CA PHE A 49 -2.11 1.53 -15.11
C PHE A 49 -1.63 2.90 -15.62
N PRO A 50 -2.55 3.76 -16.07
CA PRO A 50 -2.20 5.02 -16.74
C PRO A 50 -1.42 5.99 -15.85
N PHE A 51 -1.54 5.88 -14.53
CA PHE A 51 -0.90 6.76 -13.55
C PHE A 51 0.47 6.25 -13.06
N ALA A 52 0.84 5.00 -13.37
CA ALA A 52 2.13 4.45 -13.01
C ALA A 52 3.23 4.96 -13.96
N ASP A 53 4.40 5.25 -13.41
CA ASP A 53 5.62 5.45 -14.19
C ASP A 53 6.22 4.06 -14.47
N ILE A 54 6.22 3.64 -15.75
CA ILE A 54 6.55 2.27 -16.17
C ILE A 54 7.84 2.28 -16.98
N SER A 55 8.75 1.36 -16.65
CA SER A 55 9.97 1.07 -17.41
C SER A 55 10.04 -0.42 -17.71
N VAL A 56 10.37 -0.76 -18.95
CA VAL A 56 10.56 -2.14 -19.42
C VAL A 56 11.95 -2.23 -20.04
N THR A 57 12.75 -3.16 -19.55
CA THR A 57 14.13 -3.38 -20.02
C THR A 57 14.37 -4.85 -20.27
N GLU A 58 15.24 -5.20 -21.22
CA GLU A 58 15.67 -6.59 -21.39
C GLU A 58 16.31 -7.08 -20.09
N SER A 59 15.92 -8.28 -19.66
CA SER A 59 16.42 -8.88 -18.43
C SER A 59 17.89 -9.29 -18.62
N SER A 60 18.75 -8.88 -17.68
CA SER A 60 20.10 -9.43 -17.56
C SER A 60 20.12 -10.86 -17.00
N LEU A 61 18.96 -11.36 -16.55
CA LEU A 61 18.73 -12.66 -15.93
C LEU A 61 17.59 -13.40 -16.67
N PRO A 62 17.81 -13.88 -17.90
CA PRO A 62 16.77 -14.47 -18.73
C PRO A 62 16.13 -15.74 -18.13
N THR A 63 16.78 -16.36 -17.15
CA THR A 63 16.25 -17.51 -16.40
C THR A 63 14.96 -17.18 -15.64
N TYR A 64 14.78 -15.92 -15.22
CA TYR A 64 13.60 -15.47 -14.45
C TYR A 64 12.53 -14.80 -15.31
N GLY A 65 12.85 -14.51 -16.56
CA GLY A 65 12.00 -13.81 -17.52
C GLY A 65 12.84 -13.01 -18.50
N ASN A 66 12.28 -12.77 -19.68
CA ASN A 66 12.96 -12.06 -20.76
C ASN A 66 13.01 -10.54 -20.50
N TRP A 67 12.06 -10.04 -19.72
CA TRP A 67 11.86 -8.61 -19.49
C TRP A 67 11.82 -8.31 -17.99
N LEU A 68 12.54 -7.29 -17.55
CA LEU A 68 12.40 -6.69 -16.23
C LEU A 68 11.50 -5.45 -16.37
N VAL A 69 10.45 -5.40 -15.56
CA VAL A 69 9.52 -4.30 -15.48
C VAL A 69 9.67 -3.60 -14.15
N LYS A 70 9.66 -2.27 -14.17
CA LYS A 70 9.56 -1.42 -12.98
C LYS A 70 8.33 -0.53 -13.07
N MET A 71 7.56 -0.45 -12.00
CA MET A 71 6.34 0.35 -11.91
C MET A 71 6.36 1.18 -10.63
N ASP A 72 6.50 2.50 -10.77
CA ASP A 72 6.43 3.47 -9.67
C ASP A 72 5.03 4.10 -9.62
N TRP A 73 4.37 3.94 -8.48
CA TRP A 73 3.06 4.49 -8.15
C TRP A 73 3.17 5.48 -7.00
N LYS A 74 3.37 6.75 -7.36
CA LYS A 74 3.48 7.85 -6.39
C LYS A 74 2.24 7.99 -5.50
N GLU A 75 1.05 7.74 -6.02
CA GLU A 75 -0.21 7.85 -5.26
C GLU A 75 -0.33 6.77 -4.17
N TYR A 76 0.32 5.62 -4.36
CA TYR A 76 0.28 4.48 -3.46
C TYR A 76 1.58 4.29 -2.67
N ASN A 77 2.56 5.19 -2.82
CA ASN A 77 3.90 5.05 -2.28
C ASN A 77 4.49 3.64 -2.54
N ALA A 78 4.36 3.17 -3.78
CA ALA A 78 4.72 1.81 -4.17
C ALA A 78 5.70 1.81 -5.35
N ASP A 79 6.72 0.96 -5.25
CA ASP A 79 7.67 0.66 -6.32
C ASP A 79 7.70 -0.86 -6.49
N PHE A 80 7.20 -1.34 -7.62
CA PHE A 80 7.15 -2.76 -7.94
C PHE A 80 8.13 -3.09 -9.06
N CYS A 81 8.90 -4.15 -8.85
CA CYS A 81 9.83 -4.68 -9.84
C CYS A 81 9.54 -6.17 -10.04
N PHE A 82 9.36 -6.58 -11.29
CA PHE A 82 9.00 -7.96 -11.63
C PHE A 82 9.48 -8.37 -13.02
N TYR A 83 9.53 -9.67 -13.27
CA TYR A 83 9.90 -10.24 -14.56
C TYR A 83 8.68 -10.67 -15.37
N ILE A 84 8.78 -10.58 -16.70
CA ILE A 84 7.84 -11.17 -17.66
C ILE A 84 8.60 -12.12 -18.60
N GLY A 85 8.15 -13.37 -18.72
CA GLY A 85 8.64 -14.33 -19.71
C GLY A 85 8.23 -15.78 -19.44
N GLU A 86 8.37 -16.65 -20.47
CA GLU A 86 7.93 -18.05 -20.42
C GLU A 86 8.71 -18.96 -19.46
N HIS A 87 9.79 -18.46 -18.85
CA HIS A 87 10.62 -19.19 -17.90
C HIS A 87 10.40 -18.69 -16.47
N GLY A 88 9.39 -19.28 -15.82
CA GLY A 88 9.03 -18.98 -14.44
C GLY A 88 9.81 -19.83 -13.44
N GLU A 89 11.09 -19.52 -13.22
CA GLU A 89 11.68 -19.78 -11.90
C GLU A 89 11.53 -18.52 -11.05
N PHE A 90 11.13 -18.69 -9.79
CA PHE A 90 10.97 -17.59 -8.85
C PHE A 90 12.36 -17.00 -8.55
N ASP A 91 12.57 -15.71 -8.81
CA ASP A 91 13.73 -15.00 -8.25
C ASP A 91 13.42 -14.69 -6.78
N TYR A 92 14.38 -14.92 -5.88
CA TYR A 92 14.23 -14.64 -4.45
C TYR A 92 13.83 -13.18 -4.18
N TYR A 93 14.16 -12.27 -5.11
CA TYR A 93 13.95 -10.83 -4.95
C TYR A 93 12.77 -10.24 -5.72
N TYR A 94 12.29 -10.91 -6.77
CA TYR A 94 11.29 -10.33 -7.68
C TYR A 94 10.27 -11.37 -8.13
N MET A 95 9.02 -10.93 -8.23
CA MET A 95 7.97 -11.74 -8.83
C MET A 95 8.26 -11.98 -10.31
N SER A 96 7.87 -13.16 -10.80
CA SER A 96 7.94 -13.50 -12.22
C SER A 96 6.55 -13.91 -12.70
N TYR A 97 6.13 -13.32 -13.81
CA TYR A 97 4.85 -13.57 -14.45
C TYR A 97 5.07 -14.14 -15.86
N VAL A 98 4.23 -15.08 -16.26
CA VAL A 98 4.35 -15.68 -17.61
C VAL A 98 4.04 -14.65 -18.69
N ASN A 99 3.15 -13.72 -18.39
CA ASN A 99 2.68 -12.68 -19.29
C ASN A 99 2.20 -11.43 -18.52
N THR A 100 2.00 -10.34 -19.25
CA THR A 100 1.46 -9.06 -18.77
C THR A 100 0.11 -9.19 -18.07
N LYS A 101 -0.78 -10.05 -18.56
CA LYS A 101 -2.13 -10.18 -18.01
C LYS A 101 -2.12 -10.73 -16.59
N GLU A 102 -1.24 -11.68 -16.29
CA GLU A 102 -1.06 -12.18 -14.92
C GLU A 102 -0.53 -11.09 -13.99
N ALA A 103 0.49 -10.34 -14.44
CA ALA A 103 0.99 -9.19 -13.68
C ALA A 103 -0.12 -8.14 -13.43
N ILE A 104 -0.88 -7.77 -14.47
CA ILE A 104 -1.99 -6.82 -14.37
C ILE A 104 -3.01 -7.30 -13.34
N ASN A 105 -3.44 -8.57 -13.41
CA ASN A 105 -4.41 -9.11 -12.45
C ASN A 105 -3.89 -9.07 -11.02
N SER A 106 -2.59 -9.34 -10.80
CA SER A 106 -1.97 -9.28 -9.48
C SER A 106 -1.98 -7.86 -8.91
N TYR A 107 -1.49 -6.88 -9.67
CA TYR A 107 -1.41 -5.49 -9.21
C TYR A 107 -2.79 -4.80 -9.13
N MET A 108 -3.76 -5.20 -9.95
CA MET A 108 -5.15 -4.76 -9.80
C MET A 108 -5.73 -5.15 -8.44
N GLN A 109 -5.37 -6.31 -7.88
CA GLN A 109 -5.85 -6.68 -6.54
C GLN A 109 -5.33 -5.73 -5.47
N PHE A 110 -4.07 -5.29 -5.53
CA PHE A 110 -3.56 -4.28 -4.60
C PHE A 110 -4.40 -3.00 -4.63
N ILE A 111 -4.68 -2.50 -5.83
CA ILE A 111 -5.45 -1.27 -6.04
C ILE A 111 -6.87 -1.45 -5.50
N GLU A 112 -7.57 -2.50 -5.93
CA GLU A 112 -8.95 -2.79 -5.53
C GLU A 112 -9.08 -2.94 -4.01
N HIS A 113 -8.18 -3.68 -3.37
CA HIS A 113 -8.20 -3.87 -1.91
C HIS A 113 -7.89 -2.55 -1.19
N SER A 114 -6.95 -1.76 -1.73
CA SER A 114 -6.61 -0.47 -1.14
C SER A 114 -7.79 0.51 -1.15
N ASP A 115 -8.49 0.58 -2.28
CA ASP A 115 -9.67 1.43 -2.45
C ASP A 115 -10.81 0.95 -1.56
N GLU A 116 -11.06 -0.36 -1.50
CA GLU A 116 -12.10 -0.94 -0.65
C GLU A 116 -11.83 -0.64 0.84
N ILE A 117 -10.61 -0.87 1.31
CA ILE A 117 -10.20 -0.60 2.69
C ILE A 117 -10.38 0.89 3.03
N ILE A 118 -9.90 1.80 2.16
CA ILE A 118 -10.05 3.24 2.36
C ILE A 118 -11.52 3.62 2.48
N GLN A 119 -12.38 3.12 1.59
CA GLN A 119 -13.80 3.40 1.63
C GLN A 119 -14.45 2.85 2.90
N LYS A 120 -14.14 1.61 3.30
CA LYS A 120 -14.68 1.01 4.52
C LYS A 120 -14.22 1.73 5.78
N LEU A 121 -12.95 2.14 5.89
CA LEU A 121 -12.45 2.93 7.01
C LEU A 121 -13.17 4.28 7.11
N LYS A 122 -13.32 4.99 5.97
CA LYS A 122 -14.06 6.26 5.90
C LYS A 122 -15.51 6.11 6.33
N ASN A 123 -16.20 5.08 5.84
CA ASN A 123 -17.62 4.85 6.13
C ASN A 123 -17.89 4.36 7.55
N THR A 124 -17.02 3.50 8.10
CA THR A 124 -17.24 2.87 9.40
C THR A 124 -16.81 3.77 10.56
N HIS A 125 -15.68 4.47 10.38
CA HIS A 125 -14.98 5.10 11.49
C HIS A 125 -14.79 6.61 11.34
N SER A 126 -14.99 7.16 10.14
CA SER A 126 -14.85 8.60 9.85
C SER A 126 -13.53 9.23 10.34
N PRO A 127 -12.35 8.69 10.00
CA PRO A 127 -11.06 9.32 10.28
C PRO A 127 -10.92 10.68 9.62
N GLU A 128 -10.02 11.50 10.17
CA GLU A 128 -9.62 12.79 9.58
C GLU A 128 -8.88 12.59 8.26
N SER A 129 -8.03 11.56 8.19
CA SER A 129 -7.35 11.12 6.97
C SER A 129 -7.05 9.62 6.98
N VAL A 130 -6.90 9.06 5.78
CA VAL A 130 -6.39 7.71 5.53
C VAL A 130 -5.38 7.82 4.41
N GLU A 131 -4.16 7.39 4.65
CA GLU A 131 -3.04 7.45 3.71
C GLU A 131 -2.45 6.06 3.54
N ILE A 132 -2.12 5.70 2.30
CA ILE A 132 -1.33 4.50 2.02
C ILE A 132 0.13 4.92 2.14
N THR A 133 0.83 4.32 3.10
CA THR A 133 2.24 4.64 3.35
C THR A 133 3.18 3.72 2.58
N GLN A 134 2.71 2.53 2.20
CA GLN A 134 3.46 1.58 1.40
C GLN A 134 2.54 0.50 0.82
N MET A 135 2.77 0.08 -0.42
CA MET A 135 2.39 -1.26 -0.89
C MET A 135 3.65 -2.05 -1.17
N TYR A 136 3.68 -3.34 -0.83
CA TYR A 136 4.88 -4.13 -1.01
C TYR A 136 4.60 -5.59 -1.38
N GLU A 137 5.45 -6.05 -2.30
CA GLU A 137 5.75 -7.43 -2.72
C GLU A 137 6.30 -8.29 -1.57
N GLY A 138 5.60 -9.31 -1.09
CA GLY A 138 6.24 -10.34 -0.27
C GLY A 138 7.05 -11.31 -1.12
N ASP A 139 8.27 -11.65 -0.68
CA ASP A 139 9.05 -12.76 -1.23
C ASP A 139 8.53 -14.13 -0.73
N MET A 140 9.23 -15.23 -1.03
CA MET A 140 8.87 -16.58 -0.59
C MET A 140 8.62 -16.74 0.93
N ASN A 141 9.17 -15.85 1.76
CA ASN A 141 9.08 -15.91 3.22
C ASN A 141 8.31 -14.72 3.83
N SER A 142 7.76 -13.83 3.01
CA SER A 142 7.06 -12.65 3.48
C SER A 142 5.71 -12.50 2.79
N SER A 143 4.72 -12.01 3.53
CA SER A 143 3.38 -11.77 3.03
C SER A 143 3.33 -10.44 2.30
N SER A 144 2.79 -10.41 1.08
CA SER A 144 2.43 -9.17 0.39
C SER A 144 1.39 -8.38 1.19
N GLY A 145 1.39 -7.05 1.06
CA GLY A 145 0.40 -6.25 1.78
C GLY A 145 0.49 -4.75 1.58
N ILE A 146 -0.36 -4.06 2.32
CA ILE A 146 -0.59 -2.61 2.21
C ILE A 146 -0.51 -2.00 3.62
N SER A 147 0.38 -1.02 3.79
CA SER A 147 0.51 -0.26 5.01
C SER A 147 -0.34 1.01 4.93
N PHE A 148 -1.14 1.25 5.97
CA PHE A 148 -1.98 2.42 6.10
C PHE A 148 -1.56 3.24 7.32
N GLU A 149 -1.65 4.56 7.19
CA GLU A 149 -1.70 5.49 8.29
C GLU A 149 -3.07 6.15 8.33
N ILE A 150 -3.68 6.21 9.51
CA ILE A 150 -4.94 6.90 9.74
C ILE A 150 -4.75 8.00 10.77
N GLN A 151 -5.47 9.11 10.60
CA GLN A 151 -5.50 10.18 11.58
C GLN A 151 -6.85 10.22 12.30
N VAL A 152 -6.80 10.20 13.64
CA VAL A 152 -7.98 10.20 14.51
C VAL A 152 -7.73 11.18 15.65
N LYS A 153 -8.54 12.24 15.76
CA LYS A 153 -8.45 13.27 16.82
C LYS A 153 -7.06 13.90 16.93
N GLY A 154 -6.40 14.13 15.79
CA GLY A 154 -5.03 14.66 15.74
C GLY A 154 -3.91 13.65 16.03
N GLU A 155 -4.21 12.39 16.36
CA GLU A 155 -3.22 11.32 16.52
C GLU A 155 -3.14 10.43 15.28
N LYS A 156 -1.94 9.91 15.01
CA LYS A 156 -1.65 9.05 13.86
C LYS A 156 -1.47 7.61 14.30
N TYR A 157 -2.14 6.68 13.62
CA TYR A 157 -2.06 5.26 13.87
C TYR A 157 -1.73 4.51 12.59
N SER A 158 -0.81 3.55 12.68
CA SER A 158 -0.37 2.75 11.54
C SER A 158 -0.79 1.30 11.70
N ASN A 159 -1.25 0.67 10.61
CA ASN A 159 -1.48 -0.76 10.57
C ASN A 159 -1.20 -1.31 9.17
N ARG A 160 -0.97 -2.62 9.07
CA ARG A 160 -0.62 -3.33 7.85
C ARG A 160 -1.68 -4.37 7.53
N TYR A 161 -2.23 -4.27 6.33
CA TYR A 161 -3.12 -5.27 5.75
C TYR A 161 -2.29 -6.31 5.02
N GLU A 162 -2.37 -7.55 5.48
CA GLU A 162 -1.87 -8.72 4.75
C GLU A 162 -3.09 -9.37 4.09
N PHE A 163 -3.01 -9.66 2.79
CA PHE A 163 -4.14 -10.10 1.96
C PHE A 163 -4.94 -11.21 2.65
N GLY A 164 -6.15 -10.87 3.11
CA GLY A 164 -6.95 -11.66 4.03
C GLY A 164 -8.37 -11.11 4.13
N ASP A 165 -8.96 -11.13 5.32
CA ASP A 165 -10.30 -10.57 5.53
C ASP A 165 -10.23 -9.04 5.73
N ILE A 166 -10.73 -8.30 4.74
CA ILE A 166 -10.80 -6.82 4.78
C ILE A 166 -11.65 -6.34 5.97
N ASP A 167 -12.75 -7.01 6.29
CA ASP A 167 -13.63 -6.59 7.38
C ASP A 167 -12.96 -6.82 8.74
N GLU A 168 -12.23 -7.92 8.91
CA GLU A 168 -11.40 -8.14 10.11
C GLU A 168 -10.36 -7.02 10.26
N PHE A 169 -9.66 -6.69 9.17
CA PHE A 169 -8.67 -5.60 9.16
C PHE A 169 -9.30 -4.24 9.52
N VAL A 170 -10.40 -3.85 8.88
CA VAL A 170 -11.12 -2.59 9.16
C VAL A 170 -11.63 -2.56 10.61
N ASN A 171 -12.11 -3.68 11.14
CA ASN A 171 -12.58 -3.78 12.52
C ASN A 171 -11.44 -3.69 13.54
N SER A 172 -10.21 -4.04 13.17
CA SER A 172 -9.04 -3.87 14.05
C SER A 172 -8.84 -2.42 14.47
N PHE A 173 -9.23 -1.45 13.62
CA PHE A 173 -9.10 -0.04 13.93
C PHE A 173 -10.17 0.50 14.88
N LYS A 174 -11.26 -0.24 15.12
CA LYS A 174 -12.38 0.20 15.95
C LYS A 174 -11.94 0.68 17.35
N GLY A 175 -10.90 0.05 17.91
CA GLY A 175 -10.33 0.45 19.19
C GLY A 175 -9.75 1.87 19.24
N TYR A 176 -9.42 2.48 18.10
CA TYR A 176 -8.91 3.86 18.02
C TYR A 176 -10.02 4.91 17.90
N PHE A 177 -11.23 4.51 17.51
CA PHE A 177 -12.37 5.42 17.29
C PHE A 177 -13.38 5.39 18.45
N ASP A 178 -13.59 4.21 19.04
CA ASP A 178 -14.46 4.02 20.19
C ASP A 178 -13.88 4.76 21.41
N THR A 179 -14.46 5.93 21.68
CA THR A 179 -13.96 6.88 22.68
C THR A 179 -14.85 7.02 23.91
N LEU A 180 -15.67 6.00 24.21
CA LEU A 180 -16.38 5.92 25.48
C LEU A 180 -15.59 5.05 26.47
N PHE A 181 -14.67 5.69 27.18
CA PHE A 181 -14.21 5.27 28.50
C PHE A 181 -14.79 6.27 29.50
N GLU A 182 -15.62 5.82 30.44
CA GLU A 182 -15.96 6.63 31.61
C GLU A 182 -14.82 6.52 32.64
N GLY A 183 -14.01 7.57 32.72
CA GLY A 183 -12.89 7.70 33.66
C GLY A 183 -11.54 7.97 32.98
N GLU A 184 -10.58 8.54 33.71
CA GLU A 184 -9.20 8.62 33.21
C GLU A 184 -8.66 7.19 32.98
N PRO A 185 -8.14 6.89 31.78
CA PRO A 185 -7.57 5.58 31.50
C PRO A 185 -6.33 5.37 32.37
N VAL A 186 -6.45 4.47 33.36
CA VAL A 186 -5.32 4.02 34.17
C VAL A 186 -4.79 2.75 33.54
N THR A 187 -3.52 2.75 33.12
CA THR A 187 -2.81 1.50 32.83
C THR A 187 -2.77 0.71 34.13
N ALA A 188 -3.55 -0.37 34.22
CA ALA A 188 -3.38 -1.35 35.27
C ALA A 188 -1.96 -1.93 35.09
N GLY A 189 -1.00 -1.39 35.85
CA GLY A 189 0.38 -1.83 35.79
C GLY A 189 0.41 -3.33 36.05
N TYR A 190 0.97 -4.08 35.10
CA TYR A 190 1.43 -5.43 35.37
C TYR A 190 2.58 -5.29 36.37
N GLY A 191 2.25 -5.37 37.66
CA GLY A 191 3.22 -5.45 38.73
C GLY A 191 3.93 -6.80 38.66
N CYS A 192 4.79 -7.01 37.68
CA CYS A 192 5.80 -8.07 37.74
C CYS A 192 6.80 -7.79 38.87
N ASP A 193 6.89 -6.54 39.33
CA ASP A 193 7.99 -6.07 40.18
C ASP A 193 7.52 -5.44 41.52
N GLY A 194 6.25 -5.64 41.92
CA GLY A 194 5.76 -5.21 43.23
C GLY A 194 5.56 -3.69 43.42
N TYR A 195 5.60 -2.91 42.34
CA TYR A 195 5.28 -1.49 42.34
C TYR A 195 4.05 -1.21 41.46
N GLY A 196 2.88 -1.16 42.08
CA GLY A 196 1.62 -0.75 41.48
C GLY A 196 0.51 -0.71 42.54
N GLU A 197 -0.34 0.31 42.52
CA GLU A 197 -1.51 0.36 43.41
C GLU A 197 -2.51 -0.74 43.00
N GLU A 198 -2.94 -1.55 43.98
CA GLU A 198 -3.92 -2.61 43.76
C GLU A 198 -5.32 -2.00 43.62
N MET A 199 -5.85 -1.96 42.39
CA MET A 199 -7.19 -1.45 42.12
C MET A 199 -8.25 -2.49 42.51
N THR A 200 -9.26 -2.07 43.26
CA THR A 200 -10.38 -2.91 43.70
C THR A 200 -11.72 -2.30 43.30
N ILE A 201 -12.71 -3.14 42.98
CA ILE A 201 -14.12 -2.76 42.80
C ILE A 201 -14.92 -3.52 43.87
N ASP A 202 -15.61 -2.81 44.76
CA ASP A 202 -16.32 -3.38 45.91
C ASP A 202 -15.49 -4.39 46.74
N GLY A 203 -14.19 -4.11 46.90
CA GLY A 203 -13.26 -4.97 47.64
C GLY A 203 -12.76 -6.21 46.88
N ILE A 204 -13.12 -6.36 45.60
CA ILE A 204 -12.60 -7.43 44.72
C ILE A 204 -11.45 -6.84 43.87
N PRO A 205 -10.25 -7.45 43.88
CA PRO A 205 -9.16 -7.00 43.02
C PRO A 205 -9.55 -7.11 41.55
N VAL A 206 -9.39 -6.02 40.79
CA VAL A 206 -9.71 -5.97 39.35
C VAL A 206 -8.95 -7.06 38.58
N ARG A 207 -7.74 -7.42 39.03
CA ARG A 207 -6.96 -8.53 38.51
C ARG A 207 -7.73 -9.86 38.47
N VAL A 208 -8.47 -10.19 39.53
CA VAL A 208 -9.23 -11.44 39.62
C VAL A 208 -10.39 -11.47 38.61
N ILE A 209 -10.89 -10.29 38.23
CA ILE A 209 -11.94 -10.13 37.21
C ILE A 209 -11.33 -10.29 35.80
N LEU A 210 -10.17 -9.68 35.56
CA LEU A 210 -9.44 -9.77 34.28
C LEU A 210 -8.96 -11.19 33.97
N GLU A 211 -8.42 -11.92 34.95
CA GLU A 211 -7.93 -13.30 34.77
C GLU A 211 -9.03 -14.30 34.38
N ARG A 212 -10.30 -13.95 34.63
CA ARG A 212 -11.45 -14.82 34.39
C ARG A 212 -12.26 -14.45 33.15
N ALA A 213 -11.93 -13.36 32.48
CA ALA A 213 -12.72 -12.81 31.38
C ALA A 213 -11.85 -12.59 30.14
N ASN A 214 -12.34 -13.03 28.97
CA ASN A 214 -11.66 -12.80 27.70
C ASN A 214 -11.71 -11.33 27.25
N LYS A 215 -12.69 -10.54 27.74
CA LYS A 215 -12.85 -9.09 27.55
C LYS A 215 -13.61 -8.50 28.74
N VAL A 216 -13.21 -7.33 29.24
CA VAL A 216 -13.89 -6.62 30.35
C VAL A 216 -14.12 -5.15 29.95
N ARG A 217 -15.31 -4.63 30.25
CA ARG A 217 -15.67 -3.20 30.24
C ARG A 217 -15.96 -2.78 31.68
N ILE A 218 -15.35 -1.70 32.14
CA ILE A 218 -15.57 -1.12 33.47
C ILE A 218 -16.15 0.28 33.26
N GLU A 219 -17.25 0.58 33.93
CA GLU A 219 -17.92 1.89 33.90
C GLU A 219 -18.04 2.41 35.34
N ILE A 220 -17.66 3.66 35.56
CA ILE A 220 -17.83 4.34 36.85
C ILE A 220 -18.94 5.38 36.70
N LEU A 221 -20.11 5.08 37.24
CA LEU A 221 -21.25 5.99 37.24
C LEU A 221 -21.16 6.91 38.47
N GLU A 222 -20.91 8.21 38.27
CA GLU A 222 -21.17 9.21 39.32
C GLU A 222 -22.68 9.35 39.52
N LEU A 223 -23.18 8.81 40.63
CA LEU A 223 -24.53 9.11 41.10
C LEU A 223 -24.48 10.49 41.76
N LYS A 224 -25.09 11.49 41.12
CA LYS A 224 -25.29 12.81 41.71
C LYS A 224 -26.20 12.68 42.94
N ASP A 225 -25.71 13.11 44.09
CA ASP A 225 -26.51 13.42 45.28
C ASP A 225 -27.39 14.67 45.06
#